data_AF-A0A0R1Y2I9-F1
#
_entry.id   AF-A0A0R1Y2I9-F1
#
_cell.length_a   1.000
_cell.length_b   1.000
_cell.length_c   1.000
_cell.angle_alpha   90.00
_cell.angle_beta   90.00
_cell.angle_gamma   90.00
#
_symmetry.space_group_name_H-M   'P 1'
#
loop_
_entity.id
_entity.type
_entity.pdbx_description
1 polymer ?
#
loop_
_entity_poly.entity_id
_entity_poly.type
_entity_poly.pdbx_seq_one_letter_code
_entity_poly.pdbx_strand_id
1 'polypeptide(L)'
;MEAIDLIRFFSDQPQRYKAIYYGLVGKKTISNLLAAKKNNYLVYFHSWPRLSLTTFQKCLQGLLRADFVAAGEVADSFYLTAAGQHYRQAQQPAIFIPSYYQGLCIPQGQQGIELLYLAIQVISEYHHGQKHYIPGTTNYLLQQRVRQWFQQVKHYPQLSQQLVQELTRWLTALPADQADFVAQNFQGYQFGFQQSELADKTPLSGYSQQLVQLDALALLLQYLAQQPQAFPLLGQLLIPDQWVQPILSYSANLTYQAFMAGQSLKQIGYKRRLKDSTIREHILEVALLMPGFDFEQLKQQDDLPPTDYFNIRVAEIQEMSGHERPN
;
A
#
# COMPACT_ATOMS: atom_id res chain seq x y z
N MET A 1 2.47 10.74 11.34
CA MET A 1 1.03 10.90 11.03
C MET A 1 0.51 12.07 11.83
N GLU A 2 -0.06 13.03 11.14
CA GLU A 2 -0.64 14.24 11.71
C GLU A 2 -2.18 14.18 11.65
N ALA A 3 -2.85 15.14 12.29
CA ALA A 3 -4.31 15.22 12.27
C ALA A 3 -4.86 15.36 10.83
N ILE A 4 -4.14 16.13 10.00
CA ILE A 4 -4.47 16.32 8.58
C ILE A 4 -4.44 15.02 7.77
N ASP A 5 -3.58 14.09 8.16
CA ASP A 5 -3.48 12.80 7.50
C ASP A 5 -4.64 11.91 7.86
N LEU A 6 -4.96 11.86 9.15
CA LEU A 6 -5.93 10.92 9.69
C LEU A 6 -7.37 11.28 9.27
N ILE A 7 -7.69 12.57 9.16
CA ILE A 7 -9.05 13.02 8.83
C ILE A 7 -9.55 12.49 7.48
N ARG A 8 -8.65 12.18 6.53
CA ARG A 8 -9.01 11.66 5.21
C ARG A 8 -9.74 10.32 5.27
N PHE A 9 -9.49 9.55 6.33
CA PHE A 9 -10.04 8.20 6.46
C PHE A 9 -11.44 8.17 7.06
N PHE A 10 -11.94 9.28 7.62
CA PHE A 10 -13.28 9.36 8.19
C PHE A 10 -14.35 9.72 7.15
N SER A 11 -15.48 9.03 7.21
CA SER A 11 -16.68 9.32 6.43
C SER A 11 -17.74 10.01 7.30
N ASP A 12 -18.83 10.44 6.68
CA ASP A 12 -20.04 10.93 7.34
C ASP A 12 -20.75 9.84 8.16
N GLN A 13 -20.46 8.56 7.90
CA GLN A 13 -21.01 7.43 8.63
C GLN A 13 -20.08 6.95 9.75
N PRO A 14 -20.61 6.54 10.92
CA PRO A 14 -19.80 6.02 12.00
C PRO A 14 -19.00 4.77 11.60
N GLN A 15 -17.70 4.79 11.88
CA GLN A 15 -16.83 3.64 11.66
C GLN A 15 -15.83 3.44 12.79
N ARG A 16 -15.50 2.17 13.07
CA ARG A 16 -14.54 1.82 14.12
C ARG A 16 -13.14 2.29 13.75
N TYR A 17 -12.54 3.14 14.59
CA TYR A 17 -11.20 3.68 14.31
C TYR A 17 -10.13 2.58 14.16
N LYS A 18 -10.31 1.44 14.85
CA LYS A 18 -9.41 0.28 14.76
C LYS A 18 -9.35 -0.29 13.34
N ALA A 19 -10.42 -0.23 12.57
CA ALA A 19 -10.42 -0.70 11.19
C ALA A 19 -9.55 0.20 10.29
N ILE A 20 -9.57 1.51 10.52
CA ILE A 20 -8.67 2.46 9.85
C ILE A 20 -7.22 2.17 10.24
N TYR A 21 -6.93 2.16 11.55
CA TYR A 21 -5.59 1.88 12.08
C TYR A 21 -5.01 0.57 11.50
N TYR A 22 -5.80 -0.50 11.55
CA TYR A 22 -5.37 -1.80 11.05
C TYR A 22 -5.24 -1.85 9.52
N GLY A 23 -6.03 -1.06 8.78
CA GLY A 23 -5.81 -0.86 7.34
C GLY A 23 -4.43 -0.26 7.08
N LEU A 24 -4.12 0.87 7.71
CA LEU A 24 -2.83 1.57 7.54
C LEU A 24 -1.62 0.71 7.93
N VAL A 25 -1.73 -0.06 9.01
CA VAL A 25 -0.67 -0.97 9.46
C VAL A 25 -0.60 -2.25 8.61
N GLY A 26 -1.67 -2.61 7.90
CA GLY A 26 -1.68 -3.76 7.00
C GLY A 26 -2.29 -5.05 7.55
N LYS A 27 -3.05 -5.00 8.65
CA LYS A 27 -3.72 -6.19 9.20
C LYS A 27 -4.92 -6.57 8.33
N LYS A 28 -4.66 -7.46 7.37
CA LYS A 28 -5.62 -7.95 6.38
C LYS A 28 -6.60 -8.99 6.97
N THR A 29 -7.70 -8.52 7.53
CA THR A 29 -8.87 -9.34 7.88
C THR A 29 -10.06 -8.92 7.02
N ILE A 30 -11.06 -9.80 6.86
CA ILE A 30 -12.28 -9.47 6.11
C ILE A 30 -12.93 -8.19 6.63
N SER A 31 -13.07 -8.05 7.94
CA SER A 31 -13.68 -6.86 8.55
C SER A 31 -12.92 -5.57 8.24
N ASN A 32 -11.58 -5.62 8.21
CA ASN A 32 -10.76 -4.44 7.91
C ASN A 32 -10.79 -4.10 6.42
N LEU A 33 -10.70 -5.11 5.55
CA LEU A 33 -10.81 -4.93 4.10
C LEU A 33 -12.17 -4.36 3.71
N LEU A 34 -13.24 -4.90 4.30
CA LEU A 34 -14.60 -4.46 4.05
C LEU A 34 -14.81 -3.01 4.49
N ALA A 35 -14.36 -2.65 5.69
CA ALA A 35 -14.42 -1.27 6.16
C ALA A 35 -13.64 -0.31 5.23
N ALA A 36 -12.49 -0.73 4.72
CA ALA A 36 -11.68 0.08 3.83
C ALA A 36 -12.27 0.21 2.43
N LYS A 37 -12.88 -0.86 1.89
CA LYS A 37 -13.59 -0.80 0.61
C LYS A 37 -14.81 0.11 0.74
N LYS A 38 -15.64 -0.09 1.77
CA LYS A 38 -16.83 0.74 2.03
C LYS A 38 -16.53 2.23 2.17
N ASN A 39 -15.40 2.57 2.78
CA ASN A 39 -15.02 3.96 3.06
C ASN A 39 -13.90 4.48 2.11
N ASN A 40 -13.70 3.83 0.97
CA ASN A 40 -12.80 4.28 -0.11
C ASN A 40 -11.34 4.53 0.33
N TYR A 41 -10.82 3.72 1.26
CA TYR A 41 -9.42 3.79 1.69
C TYR A 41 -8.62 2.50 1.48
N LEU A 42 -9.14 1.56 0.68
CA LEU A 42 -8.50 0.27 0.41
C LEU A 42 -7.07 0.41 -0.15
N VAL A 43 -6.82 1.41 -0.99
CA VAL A 43 -5.49 1.68 -1.58
C VAL A 43 -4.41 1.99 -0.53
N TYR A 44 -4.80 2.48 0.65
CA TYR A 44 -3.89 2.88 1.74
C TYR A 44 -3.50 1.73 2.67
N PHE A 45 -3.87 0.49 2.36
CA PHE A 45 -3.39 -0.66 3.13
C PHE A 45 -1.86 -0.69 3.20
N HIS A 46 -1.25 -1.05 4.33
CA HIS A 46 0.22 -1.04 4.48
C HIS A 46 0.91 0.30 4.18
N SER A 47 0.17 1.41 4.10
CA SER A 47 0.76 2.73 3.82
C SER A 47 1.49 3.32 5.01
N TRP A 48 1.34 2.78 6.23
CA TRP A 48 2.09 3.19 7.42
C TRP A 48 2.26 2.03 8.43
N PRO A 49 3.06 1.00 8.10
CA PRO A 49 3.20 -0.22 8.91
C PRO A 49 3.79 0.03 10.30
N ARG A 50 4.57 1.11 10.48
CA ARG A 50 5.20 1.47 11.76
C ARG A 50 4.30 2.37 12.64
N LEU A 51 2.99 2.48 12.34
CA LEU A 51 2.08 3.32 13.13
C LEU A 51 1.88 2.68 14.49
N SER A 52 2.21 3.39 15.57
CA SER A 52 1.78 2.94 16.90
C SER A 52 0.31 3.28 17.15
N LEU A 53 -0.41 2.38 17.82
CA LEU A 53 -1.79 2.65 18.23
C LEU A 53 -1.89 3.90 19.11
N THR A 54 -0.90 4.12 19.98
CA THR A 54 -0.82 5.30 20.84
C THR A 54 -0.72 6.59 20.02
N THR A 55 0.13 6.61 18.99
CA THR A 55 0.24 7.77 18.07
C THR A 55 -1.08 8.00 17.34
N PHE A 56 -1.70 6.94 16.81
CA PHE A 56 -3.01 7.04 16.16
C PHE A 56 -4.06 7.65 17.10
N GLN A 57 -4.17 7.14 18.32
CA GLN A 57 -5.15 7.61 19.30
C GLN A 57 -4.90 9.06 19.74
N LYS A 58 -3.63 9.47 19.86
CA LYS A 58 -3.28 10.88 20.11
C LYS A 58 -3.77 11.79 18.98
N CYS A 59 -3.57 11.41 17.72
CA CYS A 59 -4.10 12.15 16.57
C CYS A 59 -5.63 12.21 16.59
N LEU A 60 -6.29 11.09 16.87
CA LEU A 60 -7.75 11.01 16.98
C LEU A 60 -8.29 11.93 18.10
N GLN A 61 -7.64 11.96 19.26
CA GLN A 61 -8.00 12.89 20.34
C GLN A 61 -7.85 14.35 19.92
N GLY A 62 -6.85 14.68 19.09
CA GLY A 62 -6.71 16.00 18.49
C GLY A 62 -7.90 16.36 17.61
N LEU A 63 -8.33 15.45 16.73
CA LEU A 63 -9.51 15.64 15.88
C LEU A 63 -10.81 15.80 16.69
N LEU A 64 -10.97 15.04 17.77
CA LEU A 64 -12.12 15.15 18.67
C LEU A 64 -12.17 16.52 19.37
N ARG A 65 -11.03 17.00 19.90
CA ARG A 65 -10.94 18.31 20.56
C ARG A 65 -11.21 19.47 19.61
N ALA A 66 -10.87 19.31 18.33
CA ALA A 66 -11.13 20.29 17.29
C ALA A 66 -12.54 20.20 16.69
N ASP A 67 -13.40 19.32 17.20
CA ASP A 67 -14.74 19.03 16.64
C ASP A 67 -14.70 18.61 15.16
N PHE A 68 -13.61 18.01 14.70
CA PHE A 68 -13.51 17.51 13.32
C PHE A 68 -14.09 16.10 13.16
N VAL A 69 -14.12 15.34 14.25
CA VAL A 69 -14.79 14.04 14.31
C VAL A 69 -15.63 13.96 15.58
N ALA A 70 -16.71 13.20 15.54
CA ALA A 70 -17.59 12.95 16.68
C ALA A 70 -17.74 11.44 16.92
N ALA A 71 -18.03 11.06 18.15
CA ALA A 71 -18.29 9.67 18.52
C ALA A 71 -19.66 9.23 17.96
N GLY A 72 -19.69 8.04 17.35
CA GLY A 72 -20.92 7.38 16.93
C GLY A 72 -21.58 6.62 18.08
N GLU A 73 -22.74 6.02 17.81
CA GLU A 73 -23.51 5.25 18.79
C GLU A 73 -22.80 3.98 19.28
N VAL A 74 -21.98 3.39 18.40
CA VAL A 74 -21.20 2.18 18.72
C VAL A 74 -19.88 2.59 19.37
N ALA A 75 -19.48 1.87 20.41
CA ALA A 75 -18.17 2.06 21.04
C ALA A 75 -17.02 2.03 20.02
N ASP A 76 -16.03 2.90 20.21
CA ASP A 76 -14.88 3.09 19.32
C ASP A 76 -15.22 3.51 17.87
N SER A 77 -16.48 3.89 17.59
CA SER A 77 -16.89 4.40 16.28
C SER A 77 -16.88 5.92 16.23
N PHE A 78 -16.47 6.47 15.09
CA PHE A 78 -16.39 7.90 14.87
C PHE A 78 -16.80 8.25 13.44
N TYR A 79 -17.34 9.44 13.26
CA TYR A 79 -17.71 10.00 11.96
C TYR A 79 -17.21 11.45 11.85
N LEU A 80 -17.16 11.94 10.62
CA LEU A 80 -16.72 13.27 10.26
C LEU A 80 -17.85 14.29 10.49
N THR A 81 -17.58 15.33 11.28
CA THR A 81 -18.54 16.42 11.51
C THR A 81 -18.59 17.37 10.30
N ALA A 82 -19.55 18.30 10.28
CA ALA A 82 -19.56 19.38 9.30
C ALA A 82 -18.27 20.23 9.33
N ALA A 83 -17.76 20.53 10.53
CA ALA A 83 -16.50 21.26 10.69
C ALA A 83 -15.30 20.45 10.15
N GLY A 84 -15.26 19.14 10.39
CA GLY A 84 -14.24 18.25 9.85
C GLY A 84 -14.30 18.13 8.33
N GLN A 85 -15.49 18.11 7.74
CA GLN A 85 -15.67 18.13 6.29
C GLN A 85 -15.08 19.39 5.66
N HIS A 86 -15.40 20.57 6.22
CA HIS A 86 -14.83 21.83 5.77
C HIS A 86 -13.32 21.88 5.94
N TYR A 87 -12.79 21.42 7.08
CA TYR A 87 -11.35 21.34 7.30
C TYR A 87 -10.67 20.43 6.28
N ARG A 88 -11.21 19.23 6.03
CA ARG A 88 -10.65 18.30 5.04
C ARG A 88 -10.63 18.92 3.63
N GLN A 89 -11.69 19.62 3.24
CA GLN A 89 -11.78 20.29 1.94
C GLN A 89 -10.76 21.44 1.81
N ALA A 90 -10.66 22.29 2.85
CA ALA A 90 -9.71 23.40 2.87
C ALA A 90 -8.25 22.97 2.77
N GLN A 91 -7.96 21.71 3.11
CA GLN A 91 -6.62 21.14 3.16
C GLN A 91 -6.29 20.22 1.98
N GLN A 92 -7.19 20.07 1.00
CA GLN A 92 -6.94 19.27 -0.20
C GLN A 92 -5.64 19.59 -0.95
N PRO A 93 -5.15 20.85 -1.06
CA PRO A 93 -3.84 21.07 -1.69
C PRO A 93 -2.65 20.50 -0.90
N ALA A 94 -2.81 20.16 0.39
CA ALA A 94 -1.76 19.56 1.23
C ALA A 94 -1.89 18.03 1.39
N ILE A 95 -3.02 17.44 0.97
CA ILE A 95 -3.27 16.00 1.07
C ILE A 95 -2.86 15.33 -0.25
N PHE A 96 -1.73 14.62 -0.23
CA PHE A 96 -1.35 13.78 -1.36
C PHE A 96 -2.28 12.57 -1.50
N ILE A 97 -2.73 12.32 -2.73
CA ILE A 97 -3.53 11.15 -3.14
C ILE A 97 -2.69 10.31 -4.12
N PRO A 98 -2.39 9.04 -3.79
CA PRO A 98 -1.60 8.18 -4.68
C PRO A 98 -2.35 7.83 -5.96
N SER A 99 -1.63 7.75 -7.07
CA SER A 99 -2.18 7.36 -8.38
C SER A 99 -1.84 5.90 -8.76
N TYR A 100 -0.70 5.41 -8.30
CA TYR A 100 -0.13 4.11 -8.69
C TYR A 100 -0.06 3.13 -7.52
N TYR A 101 0.02 3.62 -6.29
CA TYR A 101 0.15 2.80 -5.09
C TYR A 101 -1.11 1.98 -4.84
N GLN A 102 -0.91 0.66 -4.76
CA GLN A 102 -1.91 -0.29 -4.31
C GLN A 102 -1.36 -1.08 -3.13
N GLY A 103 -1.72 -0.66 -1.92
CA GLY A 103 -1.14 -1.15 -0.70
C GLY A 103 -1.32 -2.63 -0.39
N LEU A 104 -2.32 -3.28 -0.98
CA LEU A 104 -2.48 -4.74 -0.91
C LEU A 104 -1.47 -5.48 -1.78
N CYS A 105 -1.01 -4.87 -2.87
CA CYS A 105 -0.08 -5.47 -3.82
C CYS A 105 1.37 -5.24 -3.40
N ILE A 106 1.68 -4.15 -2.70
CA ILE A 106 3.07 -3.77 -2.35
C ILE A 106 3.22 -3.61 -0.82
N PRO A 107 2.98 -4.67 -0.02
CA PRO A 107 3.00 -4.59 1.45
C PRO A 107 4.39 -4.26 2.02
N GLN A 108 5.46 -4.51 1.25
CA GLN A 108 6.85 -4.26 1.64
C GLN A 108 7.44 -3.00 0.98
N GLY A 109 6.60 -2.09 0.47
CA GLY A 109 7.03 -0.93 -0.32
C GLY A 109 8.12 -0.08 0.35
N GLN A 110 8.05 0.11 1.68
CA GLN A 110 9.11 0.82 2.42
C GLN A 110 10.49 0.17 2.26
N GLN A 111 10.57 -1.16 2.31
CA GLN A 111 11.83 -1.86 2.12
C GLN A 111 12.32 -1.77 0.67
N GLY A 112 11.41 -1.68 -0.30
CA GLY A 112 11.73 -1.47 -1.71
C GLY A 112 12.34 -0.09 -1.95
N ILE A 113 11.80 0.95 -1.31
CA ILE A 113 12.36 2.30 -1.31
C ILE A 113 13.76 2.31 -0.66
N GLU A 114 13.89 1.72 0.54
CA GLU A 114 15.19 1.62 1.23
C GLU A 114 16.24 0.90 0.36
N LEU A 115 15.86 -0.17 -0.33
CA LEU A 115 16.73 -0.92 -1.23
C LEU A 115 17.17 -0.06 -2.42
N LEU A 116 16.22 0.62 -3.07
CA LEU A 116 16.47 1.50 -4.21
C LEU A 116 17.44 2.62 -3.84
N TYR A 117 17.18 3.33 -2.75
CA TYR A 117 18.00 4.46 -2.32
C TYR A 117 19.40 4.02 -1.93
N LEU A 118 19.53 2.86 -1.27
CA LEU A 118 20.85 2.30 -0.98
C LEU A 118 21.63 1.93 -2.25
N ALA A 119 20.97 1.36 -3.27
CA ALA A 119 21.61 1.05 -4.54
C ALA A 119 22.08 2.30 -5.29
N ILE A 120 21.29 3.37 -5.28
CA ILE A 120 21.67 4.68 -5.83
C ILE A 120 22.90 5.23 -5.10
N GLN A 121 22.90 5.20 -3.76
CA GLN A 121 24.04 5.61 -2.95
C GLN A 121 25.30 4.81 -3.30
N VAL A 122 25.20 3.49 -3.37
CA VAL A 122 26.34 2.60 -3.69
C VAL A 122 26.96 2.94 -5.05
N ILE A 123 26.15 3.17 -6.09
CA ILE A 123 26.65 3.54 -7.42
C ILE A 123 27.27 4.94 -7.41
N SER A 124 26.66 5.90 -6.69
CA SER A 124 27.21 7.26 -6.55
C SER A 124 28.60 7.24 -5.88
N GLU A 125 28.72 6.57 -4.72
CA GLU A 125 29.98 6.44 -3.99
C GLU A 125 31.05 5.71 -4.81
N TYR A 126 30.65 4.63 -5.50
CA TYR A 126 31.54 3.88 -6.38
C TYR A 126 32.07 4.73 -7.54
N HIS A 127 31.22 5.54 -8.17
CA HIS A 127 31.61 6.42 -9.27
C HIS A 127 32.71 7.40 -8.86
N HIS A 128 32.63 7.92 -7.63
CA HIS A 128 33.61 8.84 -7.06
C HIS A 128 34.79 8.16 -6.35
N GLY A 129 34.90 6.83 -6.44
CA GLY A 129 35.99 6.07 -5.85
C GLY A 129 35.94 5.97 -4.32
N GLN A 130 34.82 6.35 -3.68
CA GLN A 130 34.67 6.26 -2.24
C GLN A 130 34.22 4.89 -1.79
N LYS A 131 35.13 4.21 -1.08
CA LYS A 131 34.89 2.88 -0.53
C LYS A 131 34.38 2.89 0.90
N HIS A 132 34.59 4.00 1.61
CA HIS A 132 34.22 4.17 3.02
C HIS A 132 33.12 5.23 3.13
N TYR A 133 31.89 4.76 3.29
CA TYR A 133 30.72 5.60 3.53
C TYR A 133 29.78 4.88 4.50
N ILE A 134 28.85 5.64 5.08
CA ILE A 134 27.82 5.09 5.96
C ILE A 134 26.60 4.74 5.10
N PRO A 135 26.15 3.47 5.05
CA PRO A 135 24.96 3.09 4.30
C PRO A 135 23.71 3.82 4.82
N GLY A 136 22.85 4.29 3.91
CA GLY A 136 21.62 5.02 4.23
C GLY A 136 20.51 4.20 4.95
N THR A 137 20.69 2.88 5.08
CA THR A 137 19.80 2.01 5.87
C THR A 137 20.60 1.15 6.84
N THR A 138 20.04 0.90 8.03
CA THR A 138 20.60 -0.02 9.03
C THR A 138 20.16 -1.48 8.79
N ASN A 139 19.29 -1.73 7.81
CA ASN A 139 18.79 -3.07 7.50
C ASN A 139 19.87 -3.92 6.82
N TYR A 140 20.46 -4.85 7.57
CA TYR A 140 21.54 -5.73 7.10
C TYR A 140 21.15 -6.60 5.88
N LEU A 141 19.90 -7.07 5.82
CA LEU A 141 19.44 -7.91 4.70
C LEU A 141 19.39 -7.10 3.40
N LEU A 142 18.90 -5.86 3.45
CA LEU A 142 18.92 -4.96 2.29
C LEU A 142 20.34 -4.60 1.89
N GLN A 143 21.23 -4.34 2.86
CA GLN A 143 22.65 -4.10 2.57
C GLN A 143 23.31 -5.28 1.85
N GLN A 144 23.08 -6.52 2.31
CA GLN A 144 23.61 -7.69 1.62
C GLN A 144 23.04 -7.83 0.21
N ARG A 145 21.73 -7.60 0.03
CA ARG A 145 21.08 -7.67 -1.27
C ARG A 145 21.68 -6.67 -2.26
N VAL A 146 21.87 -5.42 -1.86
CA VAL A 146 22.53 -4.41 -2.72
C VAL A 146 23.99 -4.79 -3.00
N ARG A 147 24.73 -5.30 -2.02
CA ARG A 147 26.12 -5.76 -2.24
C ARG A 147 26.18 -6.86 -3.30
N GLN A 148 25.32 -7.87 -3.20
CA GLN A 148 25.27 -8.99 -4.14
C GLN A 148 24.91 -8.50 -5.55
N TRP A 149 23.85 -7.70 -5.68
CA TRP A 149 23.46 -7.08 -6.94
C TRP A 149 24.60 -6.23 -7.52
N PHE A 150 25.25 -5.39 -6.70
CA PHE A 150 26.35 -4.55 -7.14
C PHE A 150 27.53 -5.37 -7.67
N GLN A 151 27.87 -6.52 -7.07
CA GLN A 151 28.92 -7.39 -7.60
C GLN A 151 28.60 -7.91 -9.02
N GLN A 152 27.32 -8.07 -9.36
CA GLN A 152 26.88 -8.54 -10.68
C GLN A 152 26.99 -7.43 -11.73
N VAL A 153 26.68 -6.18 -11.37
CA VAL A 153 26.59 -5.05 -12.31
C VAL A 153 27.82 -4.15 -12.37
N LYS A 154 28.72 -4.18 -11.36
CA LYS A 154 29.90 -3.28 -11.27
C LYS A 154 30.84 -3.32 -12.49
N HIS A 155 30.77 -4.39 -13.28
CA HIS A 155 31.59 -4.58 -14.47
C HIS A 155 30.99 -3.94 -15.74
N TYR A 156 29.75 -3.45 -15.68
CA TYR A 156 29.09 -2.86 -16.83
C TYR A 156 29.81 -1.56 -17.21
N PRO A 157 30.20 -1.41 -18.49
CA PRO A 157 30.70 -0.13 -18.99
C PRO A 157 29.66 0.95 -18.71
N GLN A 158 30.12 2.12 -18.25
CA GLN A 158 29.25 3.28 -18.02
C GLN A 158 28.10 3.02 -17.03
N LEU A 159 28.28 2.13 -16.04
CA LEU A 159 27.27 1.79 -15.01
C LEU A 159 26.52 3.00 -14.46
N SER A 160 27.23 4.06 -14.06
CA SER A 160 26.61 5.27 -13.52
C SER A 160 25.73 6.00 -14.54
N GLN A 161 26.15 6.07 -15.81
CA GLN A 161 25.36 6.70 -16.86
C GLN A 161 24.11 5.88 -17.17
N GLN A 162 24.22 4.55 -17.17
CA GLN A 162 23.07 3.66 -17.32
C GLN A 162 22.06 3.84 -16.18
N LEU A 163 22.51 3.91 -14.92
CA LEU A 163 21.62 4.20 -13.80
C LEU A 163 20.93 5.57 -13.96
N VAL A 164 21.68 6.62 -14.33
CA VAL A 164 21.11 7.96 -14.55
C VAL A 164 20.03 7.92 -15.63
N GLN A 165 20.23 7.17 -16.73
CA GLN A 165 19.23 7.03 -17.79
C GLN A 165 17.96 6.34 -17.28
N GLU A 166 18.09 5.26 -16.52
CA GLU A 166 16.95 4.54 -15.92
C GLU A 166 16.19 5.42 -14.92
N LEU A 167 16.91 6.12 -14.02
CA LEU A 167 16.31 7.05 -13.07
C LEU A 167 15.61 8.21 -13.79
N THR A 168 16.24 8.78 -14.83
CA THR A 168 15.63 9.87 -15.61
C THR A 168 14.34 9.40 -16.27
N ARG A 169 14.33 8.20 -16.86
CA ARG A 169 13.13 7.62 -17.48
C ARG A 169 11.99 7.44 -16.47
N TRP A 170 12.30 7.00 -15.26
CA TRP A 170 11.30 6.85 -14.20
C TRP A 170 10.82 8.20 -13.66
N LEU A 171 11.74 9.10 -13.29
CA LEU A 171 11.41 10.38 -12.66
C LEU A 171 10.65 11.32 -13.61
N THR A 172 10.95 11.31 -14.91
CA THR A 172 10.22 12.13 -15.90
C THR A 172 8.78 11.67 -16.15
N ALA A 173 8.39 10.48 -15.69
CA ALA A 173 7.01 10.01 -15.72
C ALA A 173 6.19 10.48 -14.51
N LEU A 174 6.83 11.03 -13.48
CA LEU A 174 6.17 11.63 -12.33
C LEU A 174 5.87 13.11 -12.58
N PRO A 175 4.86 13.67 -11.90
CA PRO A 175 4.74 15.12 -11.76
C PRO A 175 6.03 15.74 -11.23
N ALA A 176 6.41 16.92 -11.74
CA ALA A 176 7.74 17.51 -11.50
C ALA A 176 8.05 17.71 -10.01
N ASP A 177 7.07 18.15 -9.22
CA ASP A 177 7.18 18.31 -7.77
C ASP A 177 7.43 16.97 -7.05
N GLN A 178 6.79 15.90 -7.49
CA GLN A 178 7.00 14.55 -6.96
C GLN A 178 8.36 13.99 -7.38
N ALA A 179 8.77 14.21 -8.64
CA ALA A 179 10.07 13.81 -9.14
C ALA A 179 11.21 14.49 -8.36
N ASP A 180 11.10 15.80 -8.15
CA ASP A 180 12.04 16.58 -7.37
C ASP A 180 12.08 16.10 -5.92
N PHE A 181 10.91 15.87 -5.31
CA PHE A 181 10.83 15.33 -3.94
C PHE A 181 11.51 13.96 -3.83
N VAL A 182 11.24 13.03 -4.74
CA VAL A 182 11.86 11.70 -4.74
C VAL A 182 13.38 11.81 -4.93
N ALA A 183 13.84 12.62 -5.89
CA ALA A 183 15.26 12.80 -6.18
C ALA A 183 16.02 13.45 -5.01
N GLN A 184 15.40 14.39 -4.31
CA GLN A 184 15.97 15.03 -3.12
C GLN A 184 16.21 14.05 -1.97
N ASN A 185 15.50 12.93 -1.93
CA ASN A 185 15.72 11.87 -0.93
C ASN A 185 16.90 10.95 -1.27
N PHE A 186 17.50 11.05 -2.46
CA PHE A 186 18.67 10.26 -2.81
C PHE A 186 19.89 10.71 -1.99
N GLN A 187 20.71 9.73 -1.62
CA GLN A 187 21.99 9.94 -0.93
C GLN A 187 23.12 9.42 -1.81
N GLY A 188 24.32 9.97 -1.66
CA GLY A 188 25.48 9.60 -2.45
C GLY A 188 26.73 10.37 -2.05
N TYR A 189 27.76 10.28 -2.91
CA TYR A 189 29.04 10.94 -2.66
C TYR A 189 28.87 12.44 -2.46
N GLN A 190 29.29 12.93 -1.29
CA GLN A 190 29.18 14.35 -0.89
C GLN A 190 27.76 14.94 -1.04
N PHE A 191 26.73 14.09 -1.17
CA PHE A 191 25.36 14.48 -1.40
C PHE A 191 24.44 13.75 -0.43
N GLY A 192 23.76 14.54 0.39
CA GLY A 192 22.79 14.05 1.34
C GLY A 192 22.38 15.21 2.21
N PHE A 193 21.23 15.81 1.90
CA PHE A 193 20.57 16.65 2.88
C PHE A 193 20.26 15.78 4.10
N GLN A 194 20.45 16.31 5.30
CA GLN A 194 19.86 15.65 6.46
C GLN A 194 18.34 15.66 6.24
N GLN A 195 17.63 14.55 6.47
CA GLN A 195 16.18 14.52 6.26
C GLN A 195 15.43 15.65 6.99
N SER A 196 16.00 16.17 8.10
CA SER A 196 15.53 17.36 8.80
C SER A 196 15.54 18.63 7.94
N GLU A 197 16.55 18.82 7.07
CA GLU A 197 16.68 20.01 6.20
C GLU A 197 15.69 19.99 5.03
N LEU A 198 15.20 18.80 4.64
CA LEU A 198 14.18 18.60 3.60
C LEU A 198 12.76 18.73 4.16
N ALA A 199 12.54 18.27 5.39
CA ALA A 199 11.25 18.34 6.07
C ALA A 199 10.77 19.79 6.24
N ASP A 200 11.70 20.73 6.50
CA ASP A 200 11.36 22.14 6.71
C ASP A 200 11.00 22.90 5.42
N LYS A 201 11.26 22.32 4.24
CA LYS A 201 11.03 22.97 2.92
C LYS A 201 9.81 22.45 2.18
N THR A 202 9.18 21.37 2.66
CA THR A 202 8.06 20.72 1.98
C THR A 202 6.76 20.94 2.76
N PRO A 203 5.66 21.43 2.15
CA PRO A 203 4.38 21.63 2.84
C PRO A 203 3.64 20.31 3.16
N LEU A 204 4.20 19.17 2.77
CA LEU A 204 3.61 17.85 2.97
C LEU A 204 3.91 17.32 4.37
N SER A 205 2.88 16.79 5.02
CA SER A 205 3.01 16.01 6.26
C SER A 205 3.95 14.80 6.06
N GLY A 206 4.50 14.28 7.16
CA GLY A 206 5.35 13.08 7.09
C GLY A 206 4.65 11.85 6.50
N TYR A 207 3.32 11.73 6.65
CA TYR A 207 2.54 10.66 6.01
C TYR A 207 2.43 10.84 4.50
N SER A 208 2.13 12.07 4.06
CA SER A 208 2.01 12.38 2.63
C SER A 208 3.34 12.22 1.91
N GLN A 209 4.45 12.62 2.55
CA GLN A 209 5.81 12.37 2.06
C GLN A 209 6.08 10.88 1.83
N GLN A 210 5.72 10.01 2.78
CA GLN A 210 5.88 8.57 2.61
C GLN A 210 4.99 8.02 1.49
N LEU A 211 3.76 8.51 1.37
CA LEU A 211 2.86 8.11 0.29
C LEU A 211 3.42 8.49 -1.09
N VAL A 212 4.03 9.68 -1.26
CA VAL A 212 4.69 10.06 -2.52
C VAL A 212 5.78 9.06 -2.89
N GLN A 213 6.62 8.66 -1.93
CA GLN A 213 7.68 7.67 -2.20
C GLN A 213 7.10 6.28 -2.54
N LEU A 214 6.04 5.86 -1.85
CA LEU A 214 5.36 4.59 -2.13
C LEU A 214 4.69 4.60 -3.51
N ASP A 215 4.09 5.73 -3.91
CA ASP A 215 3.46 5.92 -5.22
C ASP A 215 4.50 5.91 -6.34
N ALA A 216 5.61 6.62 -6.14
CA ALA A 216 6.73 6.62 -7.07
C ALA A 216 7.35 5.23 -7.24
N LEU A 217 7.55 4.48 -6.14
CA LEU A 217 8.01 3.09 -6.21
C LEU A 217 7.01 2.22 -6.98
N ALA A 218 5.71 2.39 -6.74
CA ALA A 218 4.68 1.62 -7.43
C ALA A 218 4.73 1.85 -8.94
N LEU A 219 4.91 3.10 -9.38
CA LEU A 219 5.13 3.43 -10.79
C LEU A 219 6.40 2.77 -11.35
N LEU A 220 7.52 2.82 -10.60
CA LEU A 220 8.76 2.14 -11.02
C LEU A 220 8.51 0.65 -11.23
N LEU A 221 7.91 -0.04 -10.27
CA LEU A 221 7.63 -1.48 -10.34
C LEU A 221 6.73 -1.82 -11.55
N GLN A 222 5.76 -0.97 -11.90
CA GLN A 222 4.96 -1.13 -13.11
C GLN A 222 5.82 -1.04 -14.38
N TYR A 223 6.74 -0.06 -14.46
CA TYR A 223 7.65 0.08 -15.59
C TYR A 223 8.65 -1.08 -15.70
N LEU A 224 9.17 -1.56 -14.58
CA LEU A 224 10.04 -2.74 -14.55
C LEU A 224 9.33 -3.98 -15.09
N ALA A 225 8.03 -4.13 -14.79
CA ALA A 225 7.23 -5.25 -15.28
C ALA A 225 6.88 -5.13 -16.77
N GLN A 226 6.52 -3.93 -17.24
CA GLN A 226 6.04 -3.70 -18.60
C GLN A 226 7.17 -3.51 -19.62
N GLN A 227 8.30 -2.97 -19.19
CA GLN A 227 9.42 -2.58 -20.06
C GLN A 227 10.76 -3.03 -19.46
N PRO A 228 10.99 -4.33 -19.19
CA PRO A 228 12.20 -4.78 -18.49
C PRO A 228 13.51 -4.41 -19.24
N GLN A 229 13.48 -4.37 -20.58
CA GLN A 229 14.64 -3.98 -21.40
C GLN A 229 15.02 -2.50 -21.25
N ALA A 230 14.08 -1.66 -20.81
CA ALA A 230 14.32 -0.25 -20.52
C ALA A 230 15.08 -0.04 -19.21
N PHE A 231 15.10 -1.04 -18.34
CA PHE A 231 15.61 -0.94 -16.97
C PHE A 231 16.53 -2.12 -16.61
N PRO A 232 17.63 -2.34 -17.35
CA PRO A 232 18.51 -3.49 -17.13
C PRO A 232 19.16 -3.51 -15.73
N LEU A 233 19.38 -2.37 -15.06
CA LEU A 233 19.94 -2.33 -13.71
C LEU A 233 18.86 -2.43 -12.63
N LEU A 234 17.84 -1.57 -12.69
CA LEU A 234 16.79 -1.50 -11.69
C LEU A 234 15.88 -2.74 -11.74
N GLY A 235 15.68 -3.34 -12.91
CA GLY A 235 14.96 -4.60 -13.07
C GLY A 235 15.66 -5.79 -12.41
N GLN A 236 17.00 -5.79 -12.36
CA GLN A 236 17.78 -6.80 -11.61
C GLN A 236 17.74 -6.57 -10.10
N LEU A 237 17.65 -5.31 -9.65
CA LEU A 237 17.57 -4.95 -8.23
C LEU A 237 16.19 -5.24 -7.63
N LEU A 238 15.15 -4.70 -8.28
CA LEU A 238 13.75 -4.68 -7.87
C LEU A 238 12.92 -5.60 -8.78
N ILE A 239 13.24 -6.90 -8.78
CA ILE A 239 12.50 -7.90 -9.55
C ILE A 239 11.00 -7.83 -9.20
N PRO A 240 10.10 -7.42 -10.12
CA PRO A 240 8.71 -7.08 -9.79
C PRO A 240 7.96 -8.14 -9.00
N ASP A 241 8.09 -9.42 -9.36
CA ASP A 241 7.41 -10.55 -8.70
C ASP A 241 7.79 -10.74 -7.22
N GLN A 242 8.88 -10.14 -6.76
CA GLN A 242 9.30 -10.18 -5.35
C GLN A 242 8.70 -9.04 -4.52
N TRP A 243 8.26 -7.97 -5.18
CA TRP A 243 7.78 -6.74 -4.55
C TRP A 243 6.28 -6.51 -4.74
N VAL A 244 5.75 -7.00 -5.86
CA VAL A 244 4.34 -6.99 -6.20
C VAL A 244 3.77 -8.38 -5.93
N GLN A 245 2.83 -8.46 -5.00
CA GLN A 245 2.16 -9.69 -4.62
C GLN A 245 0.75 -9.73 -5.20
N PRO A 246 0.21 -10.94 -5.47
CA PRO A 246 -1.20 -11.09 -5.78
C PRO A 246 -2.07 -10.48 -4.69
N ILE A 247 -3.18 -9.84 -5.09
CA ILE A 247 -4.13 -9.23 -4.15
C ILE A 247 -4.70 -10.27 -3.19
N LEU A 248 -4.93 -11.51 -3.64
CA LEU A 248 -5.43 -12.60 -2.82
C LEU A 248 -4.30 -13.33 -2.10
N SER A 249 -4.58 -13.77 -0.87
CA SER A 249 -3.70 -14.74 -0.23
C SER A 249 -3.62 -16.04 -1.04
N TYR A 250 -2.48 -16.75 -0.97
CA TYR A 250 -2.31 -18.04 -1.67
C TYR A 250 -3.45 -19.02 -1.35
N SER A 251 -3.86 -19.10 -0.08
CA SER A 251 -4.94 -19.99 0.35
C SER A 251 -6.32 -19.55 -0.15
N ALA A 252 -6.58 -18.24 -0.21
CA ALA A 252 -7.81 -17.72 -0.80
C ALA A 252 -7.85 -17.99 -2.31
N ASN A 253 -6.74 -17.77 -3.02
CA ASN A 253 -6.62 -18.05 -4.44
C ASN A 253 -6.89 -19.54 -4.77
N LEU A 254 -6.35 -20.47 -3.98
CA LEU A 254 -6.66 -21.90 -4.14
C LEU A 254 -8.14 -22.23 -3.89
N THR A 255 -8.78 -21.56 -2.91
CA THR A 255 -10.24 -21.69 -2.70
C THR A 255 -10.98 -21.22 -3.93
N TYR A 256 -10.60 -20.05 -4.46
CA TYR A 256 -11.26 -19.44 -5.60
C TYR A 256 -11.14 -20.30 -6.86
N GLN A 257 -9.95 -20.83 -7.16
CA GLN A 257 -9.75 -21.74 -8.29
C GLN A 257 -10.64 -22.98 -8.20
N ALA A 258 -10.77 -23.58 -7.00
CA ALA A 258 -11.63 -24.74 -6.81
C ALA A 258 -13.12 -24.40 -6.92
N PHE A 259 -13.52 -23.22 -6.41
CA PHE A 259 -14.87 -22.69 -6.55
C PHE A 259 -15.21 -22.47 -8.03
N MET A 260 -14.37 -21.77 -8.79
CA MET A 260 -14.55 -21.55 -10.23
C MET A 260 -14.56 -22.85 -11.05
N ALA A 261 -13.95 -23.93 -10.54
CA ALA A 261 -14.04 -25.26 -11.13
C ALA A 261 -15.36 -26.01 -10.79
N GLY A 262 -16.35 -25.33 -10.21
CA GLY A 262 -17.68 -25.87 -9.92
C GLY A 262 -17.78 -26.66 -8.61
N GLN A 263 -16.78 -26.62 -7.73
CA GLN A 263 -16.83 -27.33 -6.45
C GLN A 263 -17.58 -26.51 -5.39
N SER A 264 -18.43 -27.18 -4.59
CA SER A 264 -19.13 -26.51 -3.49
C SER A 264 -18.18 -26.20 -2.33
N LEU A 265 -18.53 -25.21 -1.49
CA LEU A 265 -17.69 -24.78 -0.36
C LEU A 265 -17.35 -25.94 0.60
N LYS A 266 -18.31 -26.84 0.84
CA LYS A 266 -18.11 -28.06 1.66
C LYS A 266 -17.11 -29.03 1.02
N GLN A 267 -17.18 -29.23 -0.30
CA GLN A 267 -16.22 -30.09 -1.02
C GLN A 267 -14.81 -29.53 -0.95
N ILE A 268 -14.68 -28.21 -1.11
CA ILE A 268 -13.39 -27.51 -1.00
C ILE A 268 -12.83 -27.66 0.42
N GLY A 269 -13.65 -27.41 1.45
CA GLY A 269 -13.27 -27.58 2.85
C GLY A 269 -12.75 -28.99 3.16
N TYR A 270 -13.47 -30.02 2.70
CA TYR A 270 -13.07 -31.43 2.85
C TYR A 270 -11.73 -31.74 2.17
N LYS A 271 -11.59 -31.43 0.86
CA LYS A 271 -10.36 -31.74 0.10
C LYS A 271 -9.14 -30.99 0.63
N ARG A 272 -9.33 -29.73 1.03
CA ARG A 272 -8.25 -28.87 1.54
C ARG A 272 -8.00 -29.03 3.04
N ARG A 273 -8.83 -29.81 3.75
CA ARG A 273 -8.80 -29.99 5.21
C ARG A 273 -8.87 -28.66 5.97
N LEU A 274 -9.74 -27.76 5.52
CA LEU A 274 -9.97 -26.45 6.12
C LEU A 274 -11.35 -26.42 6.78
N LYS A 275 -11.48 -25.64 7.86
CA LYS A 275 -12.77 -25.40 8.52
C LYS A 275 -13.69 -24.63 7.58
N ASP A 276 -14.99 -24.88 7.68
CA ASP A 276 -16.02 -24.15 6.93
C ASP A 276 -15.91 -22.64 7.11
N SER A 277 -15.61 -22.17 8.33
CA SER A 277 -15.36 -20.76 8.62
C SER A 277 -14.21 -20.18 7.81
N THR A 278 -13.13 -20.94 7.62
CA THR A 278 -11.95 -20.51 6.85
C THR A 278 -12.25 -20.45 5.35
N ILE A 279 -13.01 -21.42 4.82
CA ILE A 279 -13.44 -21.39 3.41
C ILE A 279 -14.34 -20.18 3.16
N ARG A 280 -15.28 -19.90 4.05
CA ARG A 280 -16.16 -18.73 3.98
C ARG A 280 -15.40 -17.42 4.03
N GLU A 281 -14.42 -17.30 4.93
CA GLU A 281 -13.52 -16.13 4.96
C GLU A 281 -12.78 -15.95 3.64
N HIS A 282 -12.22 -17.02 3.05
CA HIS A 282 -11.60 -16.92 1.73
C HIS A 282 -12.59 -16.46 0.64
N ILE A 283 -13.81 -16.98 0.62
CA ILE A 283 -14.83 -16.56 -0.36
C ILE A 283 -15.20 -15.08 -0.17
N LEU A 284 -15.35 -14.60 1.07
CA LEU A 284 -15.57 -13.18 1.33
C LEU A 284 -14.38 -12.32 0.88
N GLU A 285 -13.14 -12.78 1.09
CA GLU A 285 -11.94 -12.07 0.60
C GLU A 285 -11.98 -11.93 -0.92
N VAL A 286 -12.28 -13.03 -1.60
CA VAL A 286 -12.33 -13.11 -3.06
C VAL A 286 -13.45 -12.23 -3.60
N ALA A 287 -14.68 -12.37 -3.09
CA ALA A 287 -15.82 -11.58 -3.50
C ALA A 287 -15.60 -10.07 -3.33
N LEU A 288 -14.85 -9.69 -2.30
CA LEU A 288 -14.55 -8.30 -2.00
C LEU A 288 -13.48 -7.71 -2.93
N LEU A 289 -12.44 -8.50 -3.27
CA LEU A 289 -11.23 -8.03 -3.91
C LEU A 289 -11.12 -8.35 -5.41
N MET A 290 -11.85 -9.35 -5.90
CA MET A 290 -11.82 -9.76 -7.29
C MET A 290 -12.98 -9.15 -8.07
N PRO A 291 -12.70 -8.32 -9.10
CA PRO A 291 -13.73 -7.90 -10.05
C PRO A 291 -14.37 -9.11 -10.71
N GLY A 292 -15.68 -9.07 -10.92
CA GLY A 292 -16.42 -10.12 -11.62
C GLY A 292 -16.59 -11.44 -10.84
N PHE A 293 -16.50 -11.41 -9.51
CA PHE A 293 -16.84 -12.59 -8.69
C PHE A 293 -18.28 -13.07 -8.98
N ASP A 294 -18.44 -14.38 -9.18
CA ASP A 294 -19.73 -14.99 -9.53
C ASP A 294 -20.61 -15.24 -8.29
N PHE A 295 -21.41 -14.23 -7.94
CA PHE A 295 -22.39 -14.32 -6.85
C PHE A 295 -23.53 -15.29 -7.15
N GLU A 296 -23.86 -15.54 -8.41
CA GLU A 296 -24.97 -16.45 -8.78
C GLU A 296 -24.54 -17.89 -8.61
N GLN A 297 -23.32 -18.24 -9.01
CA GLN A 297 -22.74 -19.54 -8.70
C GLN A 297 -22.68 -19.77 -7.18
N LEU A 298 -22.32 -18.75 -6.39
CA LEU A 298 -22.27 -18.88 -4.93
C LEU A 298 -23.64 -19.21 -4.34
N LYS A 299 -24.71 -18.54 -4.81
CA LYS A 299 -26.09 -18.81 -4.38
C LYS A 299 -26.58 -20.20 -4.77
N GLN A 300 -26.17 -20.72 -5.92
CA GLN A 300 -26.57 -22.06 -6.38
C GLN A 300 -25.89 -23.19 -5.60
N GLN A 301 -24.67 -22.96 -5.11
CA GLN A 301 -23.85 -23.98 -4.48
C GLN A 301 -23.99 -24.06 -2.96
N ASP A 302 -24.67 -23.11 -2.33
CA ASP A 302 -24.84 -23.07 -0.87
C ASP A 302 -26.28 -22.69 -0.49
N ASP A 303 -26.92 -23.55 0.31
CA ASP A 303 -28.25 -23.35 0.86
C ASP A 303 -28.08 -22.97 2.33
N LEU A 304 -27.96 -21.65 2.59
CA LEU A 304 -27.73 -21.11 3.93
C LEU A 304 -28.79 -20.10 4.32
N PRO A 305 -29.22 -20.09 5.60
CA PRO A 305 -30.25 -19.17 6.06
C PRO A 305 -29.78 -17.70 5.90
N PRO A 306 -30.67 -16.77 5.48
CA PRO A 306 -30.33 -15.37 5.21
C PRO A 306 -29.69 -14.61 6.39
N THR A 307 -29.89 -15.09 7.62
CA THR A 307 -29.41 -14.47 8.87
C THR A 307 -27.99 -14.86 9.28
N ASP A 308 -27.32 -15.71 8.50
CA ASP A 308 -25.92 -16.08 8.76
C ASP A 308 -24.97 -14.90 8.48
N TYR A 309 -23.98 -14.69 9.34
CA TYR A 309 -22.94 -13.65 9.20
C TYR A 309 -22.35 -13.63 7.79
N PHE A 310 -22.14 -14.82 7.22
CA PHE A 310 -21.62 -14.98 5.86
C PHE A 310 -22.54 -14.32 4.82
N ASN A 311 -23.85 -14.61 4.85
CA ASN A 311 -24.82 -14.09 3.89
C ASN A 311 -24.99 -12.57 4.01
N ILE A 312 -24.97 -12.03 5.23
CA ILE A 312 -24.97 -10.58 5.46
C ILE A 312 -23.77 -9.93 4.77
N ARG A 313 -22.56 -10.48 4.95
CA ARG A 313 -21.36 -9.94 4.31
C ARG A 313 -21.36 -10.11 2.80
N VAL A 314 -21.86 -11.22 2.27
CA VAL A 314 -22.02 -11.40 0.82
C VAL A 314 -22.94 -10.33 0.24
N ALA A 315 -24.08 -10.06 0.88
CA ALA A 315 -25.02 -9.03 0.43
C ALA A 315 -24.39 -7.63 0.44
N GLU A 316 -23.69 -7.26 1.53
CA GLU A 316 -22.97 -5.99 1.62
C GLU A 316 -21.91 -5.85 0.51
N ILE A 317 -21.16 -6.93 0.22
CA ILE A 317 -20.15 -6.95 -0.84
C ILE A 317 -20.80 -6.80 -2.22
N GLN A 318 -21.88 -7.54 -2.48
CA GLN A 318 -22.60 -7.48 -3.74
C GLN A 318 -23.19 -6.09 -4.00
N GLU A 319 -23.73 -5.44 -2.97
CA GLU A 319 -24.23 -4.06 -3.06
C GLU A 319 -23.11 -3.09 -3.46
N MET A 320 -21.94 -3.16 -2.83
CA MET A 320 -20.81 -2.30 -3.19
C MET A 320 -20.33 -2.55 -4.63
N SER A 321 -20.24 -3.81 -5.06
CA SER A 321 -19.78 -4.18 -6.41
C SER A 321 -20.79 -3.78 -7.51
N GLY A 322 -22.09 -3.73 -7.20
CA GLY A 322 -23.12 -3.28 -8.16
C GLY A 322 -23.13 -1.76 -8.40
N HIS A 323 -22.54 -0.97 -7.49
CA HIS A 323 -22.39 0.48 -7.64
C HIS A 323 -21.10 0.90 -8.34
N GLU A 324 -20.18 -0.04 -8.60
CA GLU A 324 -19.03 0.17 -9.48
C GLU A 324 -19.54 0.29 -10.92
N ARG A 325 -19.98 1.50 -11.32
CA ARG A 325 -20.28 1.80 -12.72
C ARG A 325 -19.03 1.46 -13.55
N PRO A 326 -19.17 0.78 -14.70
CA PRO A 326 -18.03 0.62 -15.60
C PRO A 326 -17.61 2.03 -16.06
N ASN A 327 -16.37 2.40 -15.74
CA ASN A 327 -15.69 3.52 -16.39
C ASN A 327 -15.18 3.07 -17.76
#